data_AF-A0A9X8ZCI7-F1
#
_entry.id   AF-A0A9X8ZCI7-F1
#
_cell.length_a   1.000
_cell.length_b   1.000
_cell.length_c   1.000
_cell.angle_alpha   90.00
_cell.angle_beta   90.00
_cell.angle_gamma   90.00
#
_symmetry.space_group_name_H-M   'P 1'
#
loop_
_entity.id
_entity.type
_entity.pdbx_description
1 polymer ?
#
loop_
_entity_poly.entity_id
_entity_poly.type
_entity_poly.pdbx_seq_one_letter_code
_entity_poly.pdbx_strand_id
1 'polypeptide(L)'
;MTTQTIEVKKVFVTDNQEQWIVFEEEMQAGFQYKLATIDDLHDYVAGTGEVFTYNVETSEGVVQWHEEHFPYDSPVDYICEYRVIN
;
A
#
# COMPACT_ATOMS: atom_id res chain seq x y z
N MET A 1 9.80 24.21 14.60
CA MET A 1 9.12 22.93 14.37
C MET A 1 9.10 22.72 12.88
N THR A 2 9.86 21.77 12.37
CA THR A 2 9.87 21.42 10.95
C THR A 2 8.65 20.54 10.73
N THR A 3 7.63 21.04 10.04
CA THR A 3 6.54 20.20 9.54
C THR A 3 7.19 19.24 8.54
N GLN A 4 7.52 18.02 8.99
CA GLN A 4 7.84 16.95 8.06
C GLN A 4 6.55 16.70 7.29
N THR A 5 6.49 17.18 6.06
CA THR A 5 5.44 16.78 5.12
C THR A 5 5.62 15.29 4.95
N ILE A 6 4.74 14.49 5.57
CA ILE A 6 4.74 13.06 5.34
C ILE A 6 4.28 12.90 3.89
N GLU A 7 5.19 12.47 3.02
CA GLU A 7 4.91 12.30 1.60
C GLU A 7 3.85 11.20 1.47
N VAL A 8 2.70 11.55 0.88
CA VAL A 8 1.62 10.62 0.57
C VAL A 8 1.62 10.40 -0.93
N LYS A 9 1.73 9.15 -1.36
CA LYS A 9 1.69 8.76 -2.77
C LYS A 9 0.39 8.07 -3.13
N LYS A 10 -0.29 8.51 -4.18
CA LYS A 10 -1.48 7.81 -4.69
C LYS A 10 -1.08 6.59 -5.48
N VAL A 11 -1.79 5.49 -5.23
CA VAL A 11 -1.53 4.20 -5.84
C VAL A 11 -2.76 3.75 -6.60
N PHE A 12 -2.55 3.25 -7.82
CA PHE A 12 -3.61 2.78 -8.70
C PHE A 12 -3.36 1.35 -9.15
N VAL A 13 -4.44 0.63 -9.39
CA VAL A 13 -4.44 -0.64 -10.12
C VAL A 13 -4.79 -0.41 -11.59
N THR A 14 -4.17 -1.18 -12.48
CA THR A 14 -4.46 -1.18 -13.91
C THR A 14 -4.73 -2.60 -14.42
N ASP A 15 -5.40 -2.70 -15.56
CA ASP A 15 -5.66 -3.97 -16.25
C ASP A 15 -4.44 -4.52 -17.01
N ASN A 16 -3.31 -3.81 -16.98
CA ASN A 16 -2.05 -4.28 -17.53
C ASN A 16 -1.45 -5.41 -16.67
N GLN A 17 -1.36 -6.62 -17.23
CA GLN A 17 -0.78 -7.79 -16.57
C GLN A 17 0.72 -7.63 -16.24
N GLU A 18 1.43 -6.73 -16.92
CA GLU A 18 2.86 -6.49 -16.66
C GLU A 18 3.11 -5.53 -15.49
N GLN A 19 2.13 -4.69 -15.13
CA GLN A 19 2.23 -3.71 -14.06
C GLN A 19 0.89 -3.60 -13.34
N TRP A 20 0.70 -4.35 -12.26
CA TRP A 20 -0.57 -4.35 -11.53
C TRP A 20 -0.77 -3.07 -10.71
N ILE A 21 0.26 -2.67 -9.94
CA ILE A 21 0.29 -1.43 -9.14
C ILE A 21 1.12 -0.37 -9.85
N VAL A 22 0.59 0.86 -9.93
CA VAL A 22 1.29 2.03 -10.49
C VAL A 22 1.06 3.28 -9.63
N PHE A 23 2.04 4.19 -9.63
CA PHE A 23 1.88 5.52 -9.04
C PHE A 23 1.26 6.52 -10.03
N GLU A 24 0.71 7.62 -9.52
CA GLU A 24 0.13 8.70 -10.35
C GLU A 24 1.14 9.19 -11.41
N GLU A 25 2.42 9.33 -11.03
CA GLU A 25 3.49 9.76 -11.92
C GLU A 25 3.85 8.76 -13.04
N GLU A 26 3.41 7.51 -12.94
CA GLU A 26 3.71 6.43 -13.89
C GLU A 26 2.54 6.11 -14.83
N MET A 27 1.38 6.77 -14.65
CA MET A 27 0.20 6.54 -15.46
C MET A 27 0.44 6.87 -16.94
N GLN A 28 -0.03 6.00 -17.82
CA GLN A 28 0.15 6.08 -19.27
C GLN A 28 -1.19 6.23 -19.99
N ALA A 29 -1.20 6.97 -21.11
CA ALA A 29 -2.40 7.12 -21.91
C ALA A 29 -2.82 5.78 -22.55
N GLY A 30 -4.12 5.50 -22.55
CA GLY A 30 -4.70 4.31 -23.17
C GLY A 30 -5.00 3.16 -22.22
N PHE A 31 -4.62 3.26 -20.94
CA PHE A 31 -4.98 2.29 -19.91
C PHE A 31 -6.12 2.79 -19.01
N GLN A 32 -6.79 1.84 -18.35
CA GLN A 32 -7.78 2.16 -17.32
C GLN A 32 -7.16 1.97 -15.94
N TYR A 33 -7.26 3.00 -15.12
CA TYR A 33 -6.74 2.99 -13.76
C TYR A 33 -7.86 3.15 -12.76
N LYS A 34 -7.76 2.46 -11.62
CA LYS A 34 -8.62 2.64 -10.46
C LYS A 34 -7.76 2.85 -9.24
N LEU A 35 -8.20 3.68 -8.31
CA LEU A 35 -7.50 3.85 -7.05
C LEU A 35 -7.41 2.50 -6.35
N ALA A 36 -6.22 2.13 -5.91
CA ALA A 36 -5.99 0.82 -5.29
C ALA A 36 -6.79 0.69 -3.99
N THR A 37 -7.23 -0.52 -3.70
CA THR A 37 -7.79 -0.90 -2.40
C THR A 37 -6.69 -1.35 -1.45
N ILE A 38 -7.00 -1.48 -0.16
CA ILE A 38 -6.07 -2.11 0.80
C ILE A 38 -5.80 -3.57 0.41
N ASP A 39 -6.83 -4.28 -0.03
CA ASP A 39 -6.72 -5.66 -0.48
C ASP A 39 -5.79 -5.77 -1.69
N ASP A 40 -5.85 -4.83 -2.65
CA ASP A 40 -4.93 -4.79 -3.80
C ASP A 40 -3.47 -4.63 -3.36
N LEU A 41 -3.21 -3.86 -2.29
CA LEU A 41 -1.87 -3.71 -1.75
C LEU A 41 -1.39 -4.99 -1.04
N HIS A 42 -2.27 -5.69 -0.32
CA HIS A 42 -1.94 -6.99 0.27
C HIS A 42 -1.68 -8.05 -0.79
N ASP A 43 -2.48 -8.09 -1.85
CA ASP A 43 -2.29 -8.99 -3.00
C ASP A 43 -0.96 -8.68 -3.70
N TYR A 44 -0.60 -7.40 -3.86
CA TYR A 44 0.70 -6.99 -4.36
C TYR A 44 1.84 -7.52 -3.48
N VAL A 45 1.79 -7.29 -2.16
CA VAL A 45 2.81 -7.80 -1.22
C VAL A 45 2.90 -9.32 -1.28
N ALA A 46 1.77 -10.03 -1.37
CA ALA A 46 1.76 -11.48 -1.48
C ALA A 46 2.36 -11.98 -2.81
N GLY A 47 2.15 -11.24 -3.91
CA GLY A 47 2.66 -11.58 -5.24
C GLY A 47 4.13 -11.23 -5.47
N THR A 48 4.63 -10.15 -4.86
CA THR A 48 5.97 -9.59 -5.14
C THR A 48 6.92 -9.70 -3.95
N GLY A 49 6.40 -9.77 -2.72
CA GLY A 49 7.16 -9.62 -1.49
C GLY A 49 7.59 -8.17 -1.20
N GLU A 50 7.17 -7.21 -2.03
CA GLU A 50 7.54 -5.80 -1.88
C GLU A 50 6.49 -5.01 -1.11
N VAL A 51 6.96 -4.11 -0.26
CA VAL A 51 6.14 -3.30 0.64
C VAL A 51 6.44 -1.81 0.43
N PHE A 52 5.40 -0.99 0.37
CA PHE A 52 5.51 0.45 0.40
C PHE A 52 5.64 0.94 1.84
N THR A 53 6.82 1.44 2.21
CA THR A 53 7.14 1.91 3.57
C THR A 53 6.75 3.36 3.84
N TYR A 54 6.27 4.07 2.81
CA TYR A 54 5.71 5.41 2.91
C TYR A 54 4.18 5.38 2.96
N ASN A 55 3.57 6.54 3.24
CA ASN A 55 2.12 6.64 3.25
C ASN A 55 1.58 6.55 1.82
N VAL A 56 0.58 5.70 1.61
CA VAL A 56 -0.07 5.55 0.31
C VAL A 56 -1.55 5.88 0.40
N GLU A 57 -2.06 6.62 -0.58
CA GLU A 57 -3.47 6.96 -0.68
C GLU A 57 -4.18 5.90 -1.53
N THR A 58 -5.18 5.27 -0.92
CA THR A 58 -6.04 4.19 -1.43
C THR A 58 -7.48 4.65 -1.47
N SER A 59 -8.38 3.81 -1.99
CA SER A 59 -9.82 4.09 -2.00
C SER A 59 -10.45 4.19 -0.60
N GLU A 60 -9.81 3.59 0.40
CA GLU A 60 -10.20 3.55 1.81
C GLU A 60 -9.58 4.68 2.64
N GLY A 61 -8.64 5.43 2.05
CA GLY A 61 -7.94 6.54 2.68
C GLY A 61 -6.42 6.40 2.61
N VAL A 62 -5.73 7.19 3.43
CA VAL A 62 -4.27 7.11 3.55
C VAL A 62 -3.94 5.92 4.46
N VAL A 63 -3.07 5.04 3.99
CA VAL A 63 -2.65 3.84 4.71
C VAL A 63 -1.14 3.81 4.88
N GLN A 64 -0.70 3.08 5.89
CA GLN A 64 0.71 2.83 6.17
C GLN A 64 0.90 1.35 6.51
N TRP A 65 2.04 0.81 6.09
CA TRP A 65 2.45 -0.54 6.45
C TRP A 65 2.74 -0.65 7.95
N HIS A 66 2.15 -1.65 8.60
CA HIS A 66 2.31 -1.96 10.01
C HIS A 66 2.88 -3.37 10.17
N GLU A 67 4.01 -3.46 10.87
CA GLU A 67 4.59 -4.73 11.33
C GLU A 67 4.65 -4.75 12.85
N GLU A 68 4.16 -5.83 13.44
CA GLU A 68 4.23 -6.03 14.88
C GLU A 68 4.57 -7.47 15.20
N HIS A 69 5.59 -7.64 16.04
CA HIS A 69 6.01 -8.93 16.55
C HIS A 69 5.46 -9.07 17.97
N PHE A 70 4.77 -10.17 18.22
CA PHE A 70 4.19 -10.42 19.52
C PHE A 70 5.13 -11.24 20.41
N PRO A 71 4.97 -11.17 21.74
CA PRO A 71 5.69 -12.05 22.66
C PRO A 71 5.37 -13.53 22.37
N TYR A 72 6.31 -14.41 22.71
CA TYR A 72 6.24 -15.86 22.49
C TYR A 72 4.96 -16.53 23.04
N ASP A 73 4.32 -15.94 24.04
CA ASP A 73 3.10 -16.48 24.66
C ASP A 73 1.80 -15.99 23.99
N SER A 74 1.89 -15.23 22.89
CA SER A 74 0.75 -14.75 22.11
C SER A 74 0.21 -15.84 21.18
N PRO A 75 -1.13 -15.91 20.96
CA PRO A 75 -1.70 -16.82 19.96
C PRO A 75 -1.36 -16.44 18.51
N VAL A 76 -0.77 -15.27 18.29
CA VAL A 76 -0.33 -14.74 17.00
C VAL A 76 1.13 -14.35 17.13
N ASP A 77 2.01 -14.86 16.27
CA ASP A 77 3.45 -14.62 16.34
C ASP A 77 3.84 -13.25 15.73
N TYR A 78 3.18 -12.84 14.64
CA TYR A 78 3.43 -11.59 13.94
C TYR A 78 2.20 -11.08 13.18
N ILE A 79 2.09 -9.77 13.00
CA ILE A 79 1.12 -9.11 12.10
C ILE A 79 1.89 -8.27 11.09
N CYS A 80 1.49 -8.37 9.82
CA CYS A 80 2.00 -7.59 8.69
C CYS A 80 0.81 -7.15 7.83
N GLU A 81 0.44 -5.86 7.89
CA GLU A 81 -0.71 -5.36 7.13
C GLU A 81 -0.62 -3.85 6.86
N TYR A 82 -1.27 -3.37 5.79
CA TYR A 82 -1.59 -1.95 5.64
C TYR A 82 -2.77 -1.56 6.53
N ARG A 83 -2.62 -0.46 7.28
CA ARG A 83 -3.68 0.11 8.11
C ARG A 83 -3.98 1.54 7.70
N VAL A 84 -5.26 1.91 7.72
CA VAL A 84 -5.68 3.31 7.57
C VAL A 84 -5.13 4.13 8.72
N ILE A 85 -4.48 5.24 8.38
CA ILE A 85 -3.97 6.22 9.32
C ILE A 85 -4.82 7.49 9.19
N ASN A 86 -5.66 7.73 10.20
CA ASN A 86 -6.48 8.94 10.32
C ASN A 86 -5.70 10.06 11.01
#